data_AF-A0A7S4V0M1-F1
#
_entry.id   AF-A0A7S4V0M1-F1
#
_cell.length_a   1.000
_cell.length_b   1.000
_cell.length_c   1.000
_cell.angle_alpha   90.00
_cell.angle_beta   90.00
_cell.angle_gamma   90.00
#
_symmetry.space_group_name_H-M   'P 1'
#
loop_
_entity.id
_entity.type
_entity.pdbx_description
1 polymer ?
#
loop_
_entity_poly.entity_id
_entity_poly.type
_entity_poly.pdbx_seq_one_letter_code
_entity_poly.pdbx_strand_id
1 'polypeptide(L)'
;MTLSHGLFEMSAASLSGLGHESLFVMGNLDAAQYIGESALQMQERLKSESGKAKTLINLHILVFNHVKPLQSFSKQYLEGYQSGMRTGDKSYAMWCLYFHLLILYMTGKHLKLVEEHCKLYVRQMAELKEEAQALSLRSYWQSCLNLMGQSNNTIELRGEAMDEKEVVFTVFSHAAFVVAKNMACNFFGEYKAGASVAIEQGDEQSIQLKGGTFVSMMFLFHRALSMYAIARKHRKKKRKYTAKANRIRKELTASLNKKNPNVFHYVSILNAEHAASEQKKNQEEIVCQLYNDAIAISARGGYVHDAALAQERFGDFLLNDLGDEEEARYHIEGSIKRYTNWGAMGIVARLNNQYRRILSKPSLHREATFAVNPY
;
A
#
# COMPACT_ATOMS: atom_id res chain seq x y z
N MET A 1 -9.36 -32.20 -11.62
CA MET A 1 -8.13 -32.79 -12.18
C MET A 1 -8.36 -34.27 -12.35
N THR A 2 -8.61 -34.74 -13.57
CA THR A 2 -8.58 -36.17 -13.85
C THR A 2 -7.15 -36.54 -14.21
N LEU A 3 -6.44 -37.18 -13.27
CA LEU A 3 -5.07 -37.69 -13.46
C LEU A 3 -4.94 -38.70 -14.62
N SER A 4 -6.07 -39.14 -15.18
CA SER A 4 -6.16 -40.16 -16.24
C SER A 4 -6.35 -39.61 -17.66
N HIS A 5 -6.81 -38.37 -17.85
CA HIS A 5 -7.19 -37.84 -19.18
C HIS A 5 -6.66 -36.42 -19.42
N GLY A 6 -5.35 -36.30 -19.64
CA GLY A 6 -4.70 -35.10 -20.19
C GLY A 6 -4.70 -33.85 -19.30
N LEU A 7 -3.67 -33.02 -19.43
CA LEU A 7 -3.64 -31.70 -18.82
C LEU A 7 -4.53 -30.77 -19.65
N PHE A 8 -5.69 -30.35 -19.12
CA PHE A 8 -6.55 -29.35 -19.75
C PHE A 8 -5.98 -27.94 -19.54
N GLU A 9 -6.19 -27.01 -20.49
CA GLU A 9 -5.60 -25.65 -20.47
C GLU A 9 -5.89 -24.86 -19.18
N MET A 10 -7.06 -25.08 -18.57
CA MET A 10 -7.44 -24.42 -17.31
C MET A 10 -6.91 -25.12 -16.05
N SER A 11 -6.22 -26.24 -16.18
CA SER A 11 -5.81 -27.06 -15.03
C SER A 11 -4.76 -26.36 -14.16
N ALA A 12 -3.89 -25.53 -14.76
CA ALA A 12 -2.95 -24.69 -14.02
C ALA A 12 -3.69 -23.62 -13.19
N ALA A 13 -4.73 -23.00 -13.77
CA ALA A 13 -5.57 -22.06 -13.05
C ALA A 13 -6.36 -22.73 -11.92
N SER A 14 -6.86 -23.96 -12.11
CA SER A 14 -7.52 -24.72 -11.04
C SER A 14 -6.54 -25.09 -9.92
N LEU A 15 -5.31 -25.48 -10.26
CA LEU A 15 -4.26 -25.80 -9.27
C LEU A 15 -3.85 -24.56 -8.46
N SER A 16 -3.84 -23.37 -9.07
CA SER A 16 -3.59 -22.12 -8.34
C SER A 16 -4.62 -21.84 -7.24
N GLY A 17 -5.88 -22.26 -7.43
CA GLY A 17 -6.93 -22.17 -6.40
C GLY A 17 -6.65 -23.07 -5.19
N LEU A 18 -6.13 -24.29 -5.42
CA LEU A 18 -5.73 -25.21 -4.33
C LEU A 18 -4.55 -24.67 -3.51
N GLY A 19 -3.66 -23.91 -4.14
CA GLY A 19 -2.58 -23.20 -3.42
C GLY A 19 -3.12 -22.17 -2.44
N HIS A 20 -4.15 -21.41 -2.83
CA HIS A 20 -4.83 -20.48 -1.94
C HIS A 20 -5.52 -21.19 -0.78
N GLU A 21 -6.22 -22.31 -1.02
CA GLU A 21 -6.86 -23.09 0.03
C GLU A 21 -5.83 -23.65 1.03
N SER A 22 -4.71 -24.17 0.53
CA SER A 22 -3.62 -24.67 1.37
C SER A 22 -3.02 -23.58 2.27
N LEU A 23 -2.90 -22.35 1.77
CA LEU A 23 -2.42 -21.23 2.58
C LEU A 23 -3.47 -20.73 3.57
N PHE A 24 -4.67 -20.43 3.09
CA PHE A 24 -5.67 -19.70 3.85
C PHE A 24 -6.48 -20.60 4.80
N VAL A 25 -6.79 -21.83 4.38
CA VAL A 25 -7.55 -22.79 5.18
C VAL A 25 -6.62 -23.63 6.04
N MET A 26 -5.54 -24.15 5.47
CA MET A 26 -4.63 -25.08 6.18
C MET A 26 -3.44 -24.38 6.85
N GLY A 27 -3.21 -23.09 6.57
CA GLY A 27 -2.10 -22.33 7.16
C GLY A 27 -0.71 -22.74 6.65
N ASN A 28 -0.62 -23.57 5.61
CA ASN A 28 0.61 -24.19 5.16
C ASN A 28 1.21 -23.43 3.97
N LEU A 29 2.14 -22.53 4.28
CA LEU A 29 2.80 -21.68 3.28
C LEU A 29 3.72 -22.47 2.34
N ASP A 30 4.43 -23.47 2.86
CA ASP A 30 5.35 -24.29 2.06
C ASP A 30 4.59 -25.11 1.03
N ALA A 31 3.47 -25.72 1.44
CA ALA A 31 2.58 -26.43 0.52
C ALA A 31 1.98 -25.49 -0.53
N ALA A 32 1.51 -24.31 -0.12
CA ALA A 32 0.98 -23.32 -1.06
C ALA A 32 2.03 -22.87 -2.08
N GLN A 33 3.27 -22.61 -1.65
CA GLN A 33 4.37 -22.27 -2.53
C GLN A 33 4.67 -23.41 -3.52
N TYR A 34 4.79 -24.65 -3.02
CA TYR A 34 5.03 -25.83 -3.86
C TYR A 34 3.93 -26.01 -4.92
N ILE A 35 2.66 -25.89 -4.52
CA ILE A 35 1.51 -25.98 -5.43
C ILE A 35 1.57 -24.83 -6.46
N GLY A 36 1.92 -23.63 -6.02
CA GLY A 36 2.02 -22.47 -6.92
C GLY A 36 3.14 -22.60 -7.95
N GLU A 37 4.31 -23.09 -7.53
CA GLU A 37 5.43 -23.38 -8.44
C GLU A 37 5.08 -24.51 -9.41
N SER A 38 4.39 -25.55 -8.93
CA SER A 38 3.89 -26.65 -9.77
C SER A 38 2.89 -26.16 -10.82
N ALA A 39 1.97 -25.26 -10.44
CA ALA A 39 1.01 -24.66 -11.36
C ALA A 39 1.69 -23.78 -12.42
N LEU A 40 2.74 -23.05 -12.06
CA LEU A 40 3.52 -22.24 -13.01
C LEU A 40 4.27 -23.14 -14.02
N GLN A 41 4.98 -24.17 -13.55
CA GLN A 41 5.65 -25.13 -14.42
C GLN A 41 4.66 -25.86 -15.33
N MET A 42 3.48 -26.16 -14.81
CA MET A 42 2.42 -26.77 -15.59
C MET A 42 1.92 -25.83 -16.71
N GLN A 43 1.72 -24.54 -16.42
CA GLN A 43 1.36 -23.54 -17.42
C GLN A 43 2.42 -23.45 -18.53
N GLU A 44 3.71 -23.50 -18.17
CA GLU A 44 4.82 -23.48 -19.12
C GLU A 44 4.84 -24.73 -20.02
N ARG A 45 4.58 -25.92 -19.44
CA ARG A 45 4.52 -27.19 -20.17
C ARG A 45 3.33 -27.29 -21.12
N LEU A 46 2.18 -26.74 -20.72
CA LEU A 46 0.98 -26.70 -21.56
C LEU A 46 1.21 -25.91 -22.86
N LYS A 47 2.17 -24.97 -22.87
CA LYS A 47 2.45 -24.04 -24.00
C LYS A 47 1.20 -23.34 -24.55
N SER A 48 0.11 -23.35 -23.79
CA SER A 48 -1.12 -22.68 -24.15
C SER A 48 -1.15 -21.30 -23.50
N GLU A 49 -1.53 -20.31 -24.31
CA GLU A 49 -1.81 -18.96 -23.84
C GLU A 49 -3.23 -18.87 -23.23
N SER A 50 -4.07 -19.88 -23.48
CA SER A 50 -5.39 -20.02 -22.87
C SER A 50 -5.23 -20.29 -21.37
N GLY A 51 -5.97 -19.55 -20.53
CA GLY A 51 -5.91 -19.66 -19.08
C GLY A 51 -4.66 -19.07 -18.41
N LYS A 52 -3.61 -18.72 -19.15
CA LYS A 52 -2.35 -18.17 -18.61
C LYS A 52 -2.53 -16.89 -17.82
N ALA A 53 -3.33 -15.95 -18.33
CA ALA A 53 -3.65 -14.69 -17.63
C ALA A 53 -4.25 -14.98 -16.24
N LYS A 54 -5.27 -15.84 -16.17
CA LYS A 54 -5.90 -16.28 -14.93
C LYS A 54 -4.94 -16.98 -13.98
N THR A 55 -4.13 -17.92 -14.48
CA THR A 55 -3.12 -18.62 -13.69
C THR A 55 -2.15 -17.63 -13.05
N LEU A 56 -1.62 -16.69 -13.83
CA LEU A 56 -0.67 -15.70 -13.34
C LEU A 56 -1.29 -14.79 -12.28
N ILE A 57 -2.52 -14.31 -12.47
CA ILE A 57 -3.19 -13.49 -11.46
C ILE A 57 -3.34 -14.26 -10.15
N ASN A 58 -3.95 -15.45 -10.19
CA ASN A 58 -4.22 -16.23 -8.99
C ASN A 58 -2.95 -16.57 -8.21
N LEU A 59 -1.89 -17.01 -8.90
CA LEU A 59 -0.63 -17.34 -8.24
C LEU A 59 -0.01 -16.14 -7.55
N HIS A 60 0.04 -14.98 -8.22
CA HIS A 60 0.70 -13.82 -7.67
C HIS A 60 -0.11 -13.16 -6.56
N ILE A 61 -1.44 -13.07 -6.70
CA ILE A 61 -2.30 -12.43 -5.70
C ILE A 61 -2.55 -13.31 -4.48
N LEU A 62 -2.64 -14.64 -4.63
CA LEU A 62 -3.06 -15.56 -3.55
C LEU A 62 -1.91 -16.31 -2.90
N VAL A 63 -0.78 -16.51 -3.60
CA VAL A 63 0.31 -17.37 -3.10
C VAL A 63 1.62 -16.58 -3.04
N PHE A 64 2.14 -16.13 -4.18
CA PHE A 64 3.50 -15.60 -4.25
C PHE A 64 3.67 -14.27 -3.50
N ASN A 65 2.61 -13.48 -3.32
CA ASN A 65 2.68 -12.26 -2.50
C ASN A 65 3.14 -12.50 -1.06
N HIS A 66 3.04 -13.74 -0.54
CA HIS A 66 3.49 -14.08 0.80
C HIS A 66 4.97 -14.45 0.89
N VAL A 67 5.63 -14.72 -0.24
CA VAL A 67 6.99 -15.28 -0.28
C VAL A 67 7.94 -14.52 -1.20
N LYS A 68 7.42 -13.71 -2.13
CA LYS A 68 8.20 -12.95 -3.11
C LYS A 68 7.87 -11.45 -3.04
N PRO A 69 8.85 -10.56 -3.27
CA PRO A 69 8.61 -9.10 -3.27
C PRO A 69 7.63 -8.69 -4.37
N LEU A 70 6.69 -7.78 -4.08
CA LEU A 70 5.68 -7.30 -5.06
C LEU A 70 6.31 -6.72 -6.33
N GLN A 71 7.45 -6.05 -6.19
CA GLN A 71 8.21 -5.45 -7.29
C GLN A 71 8.61 -6.48 -8.35
N SER A 72 8.71 -7.76 -7.97
CA SER A 72 9.09 -8.85 -8.88
C SER A 72 7.95 -9.33 -9.79
N PHE A 73 6.70 -8.91 -9.56
CA PHE A 73 5.52 -9.46 -10.26
C PHE A 73 5.11 -8.68 -11.51
N SER A 74 5.66 -7.48 -11.70
CA SER A 74 5.26 -6.57 -12.77
C SER A 74 5.35 -7.22 -14.15
N LYS A 75 6.41 -7.99 -14.40
CA LYS A 75 6.65 -8.65 -15.70
C LYS A 75 5.57 -9.71 -15.98
N GLN A 76 5.22 -10.51 -14.97
CA GLN A 76 4.26 -11.61 -15.07
C GLN A 76 2.86 -11.08 -15.33
N TYR A 77 2.48 -9.96 -14.70
CA TYR A 77 1.20 -9.32 -15.02
C TYR A 77 1.16 -8.78 -16.45
N LEU A 78 2.24 -8.16 -16.95
CA LEU A 78 2.30 -7.72 -18.36
C LEU A 78 2.26 -8.89 -19.34
N GLU A 79 2.90 -10.02 -19.04
CA GLU A 79 2.80 -11.25 -19.82
C GLU A 79 1.38 -11.82 -19.83
N GLY A 80 0.71 -11.84 -18.68
CA GLY A 80 -0.69 -12.25 -18.57
C GLY A 80 -1.63 -11.33 -19.36
N TYR A 81 -1.39 -10.02 -19.33
CA TYR A 81 -2.10 -9.05 -20.17
C TYR A 81 -1.95 -9.37 -21.66
N GLN A 82 -0.72 -9.52 -22.14
CA GLN A 82 -0.45 -9.85 -23.55
C GLN A 82 -1.10 -11.18 -23.97
N SER A 83 -1.00 -12.20 -23.11
CA SER A 83 -1.62 -13.51 -23.33
C SER A 83 -3.13 -13.39 -23.47
N GLY A 84 -3.80 -12.72 -22.52
CA GLY A 84 -5.25 -12.54 -22.55
C GLY A 84 -5.73 -11.74 -23.77
N MET A 85 -4.97 -10.71 -24.17
CA MET A 85 -5.27 -9.96 -25.40
C MET A 85 -5.17 -10.83 -26.66
N ARG A 86 -4.17 -11.71 -26.76
CA ARG A 86 -4.00 -12.62 -27.92
C ARG A 86 -5.09 -13.68 -28.00
N THR A 87 -5.57 -14.17 -26.85
CA THR A 87 -6.58 -15.24 -26.79
C THR A 87 -8.01 -14.72 -26.74
N GLY A 88 -8.20 -13.39 -26.68
CA GLY A 88 -9.52 -12.77 -26.57
C GLY A 88 -10.12 -12.79 -25.16
N ASP A 89 -9.37 -13.24 -24.14
CA ASP A 89 -9.74 -13.13 -22.73
C ASP A 89 -9.47 -11.71 -22.20
N LYS A 90 -10.31 -10.78 -22.67
CA LYS A 90 -10.21 -9.35 -22.34
C LYS A 90 -10.32 -9.11 -20.84
N SER A 91 -11.16 -9.86 -20.15
CA SER A 91 -11.43 -9.63 -18.73
C SER A 91 -10.21 -9.93 -17.87
N TYR A 92 -9.56 -11.09 -18.06
CA TYR A 92 -8.31 -11.38 -17.36
C TYR A 92 -7.14 -10.52 -17.85
N ALA A 93 -7.12 -10.12 -19.12
CA ALA A 93 -6.13 -9.16 -19.61
C ALA A 93 -6.21 -7.82 -18.85
N MET A 94 -7.42 -7.30 -18.64
CA MET A 94 -7.63 -6.05 -17.89
C MET A 94 -7.32 -6.21 -16.40
N TRP A 95 -7.62 -7.35 -15.79
CA TRP A 95 -7.20 -7.62 -14.41
C TRP A 95 -5.68 -7.69 -14.26
N CYS A 96 -4.97 -8.29 -15.21
CA CYS A 96 -3.52 -8.28 -15.24
C CYS A 96 -2.96 -6.85 -15.26
N LEU A 97 -3.46 -5.98 -16.14
CA LEU A 97 -3.08 -4.58 -16.18
C LEU A 97 -3.39 -3.85 -14.86
N TYR A 98 -4.59 -4.04 -14.32
CA TYR A 98 -4.98 -3.45 -13.04
C TYR A 98 -3.98 -3.80 -11.93
N PHE A 99 -3.62 -5.08 -11.76
CA PHE A 99 -2.68 -5.49 -10.71
C PHE A 99 -1.25 -5.01 -10.96
N HIS A 100 -0.83 -4.92 -12.22
CA HIS A 100 0.43 -4.29 -12.58
C HIS A 100 0.48 -2.84 -12.07
N LEU A 101 -0.54 -2.03 -12.37
CA LEU A 101 -0.61 -0.62 -11.95
C LEU A 101 -0.74 -0.47 -10.45
N LEU A 102 -1.51 -1.35 -9.81
CA LEU A 102 -1.62 -1.37 -8.35
C LEU A 102 -0.26 -1.64 -7.69
N ILE A 103 0.57 -2.51 -8.25
CA ILE A 103 1.94 -2.72 -7.75
C ILE A 103 2.79 -1.47 -7.92
N LEU A 104 2.72 -0.77 -9.06
CA LEU A 104 3.47 0.48 -9.23
C LEU A 104 3.06 1.51 -8.17
N TYR A 105 1.76 1.63 -7.92
CA TYR A 105 1.21 2.51 -6.88
C TYR A 105 1.69 2.11 -5.48
N MET A 106 1.53 0.85 -5.09
CA MET A 106 1.87 0.31 -3.77
C MET A 106 3.38 0.24 -3.49
N THR A 107 4.20 0.14 -4.52
CA THR A 107 5.66 0.10 -4.37
C THR A 107 6.30 1.49 -4.48
N GLY A 108 5.49 2.55 -4.57
CA GLY A 108 6.01 3.92 -4.53
C GLY A 108 6.69 4.36 -5.79
N LYS A 109 6.29 3.84 -6.96
CA LYS A 109 6.73 4.41 -8.22
C LYS A 109 6.25 5.85 -8.32
N HIS A 110 7.02 6.66 -9.06
CA HIS A 110 6.75 8.09 -9.20
C HIS A 110 5.31 8.31 -9.68
N LEU A 111 4.54 9.14 -8.96
CA LEU A 111 3.09 9.26 -9.15
C LEU A 111 2.71 9.69 -10.57
N LYS A 112 3.51 10.55 -11.21
CA LYS A 112 3.31 10.93 -12.62
C LYS A 112 3.28 9.73 -13.57
N LEU A 113 4.19 8.75 -13.40
CA LEU A 113 4.20 7.54 -14.22
C LEU A 113 2.93 6.71 -13.98
N VAL A 114 2.52 6.59 -12.72
CA VAL A 114 1.32 5.84 -12.35
C VAL A 114 0.07 6.51 -12.92
N GLU A 115 -0.02 7.83 -12.82
CA GLU A 115 -1.12 8.65 -13.38
C GLU A 115 -1.22 8.49 -14.90
N GLU A 116 -0.12 8.65 -15.63
CA GLU A 116 -0.09 8.53 -17.10
C GLU A 116 -0.57 7.14 -17.55
N HIS A 117 -0.12 6.09 -16.86
CA HIS A 117 -0.57 4.73 -17.15
C HIS A 117 -2.04 4.50 -16.77
N CYS A 118 -2.49 4.97 -15.60
CA CYS A 118 -3.89 4.89 -15.20
C CYS A 118 -4.80 5.55 -16.24
N LYS A 119 -4.46 6.76 -16.69
CA LYS A 119 -5.22 7.51 -17.70
C LYS A 119 -5.32 6.76 -19.03
N LEU A 120 -4.22 6.15 -19.48
CA LEU A 120 -4.20 5.32 -20.69
C LEU A 120 -5.09 4.08 -20.55
N TYR A 121 -4.89 3.31 -19.48
CA TYR A 121 -5.50 2.00 -19.34
C TYR A 121 -6.96 2.05 -18.88
N VAL A 122 -7.40 3.10 -18.17
CA VAL A 122 -8.82 3.34 -17.91
C VAL A 122 -9.59 3.54 -19.22
N ARG A 123 -9.03 4.31 -20.17
CA ARG A 123 -9.66 4.49 -21.50
C ARG A 123 -9.78 3.15 -22.24
N GLN A 124 -8.70 2.37 -22.25
CA GLN A 124 -8.70 1.04 -22.87
C GLN A 124 -9.74 0.11 -22.23
N MET A 125 -9.84 0.07 -20.89
CA MET A 125 -10.81 -0.75 -20.17
C MET A 125 -12.25 -0.36 -20.54
N ALA A 126 -12.53 0.94 -20.66
CA ALA A 126 -13.84 1.44 -21.07
C ALA A 126 -14.17 1.05 -22.54
N GLU A 127 -13.23 1.20 -23.47
CA GLU A 127 -13.40 0.79 -24.88
C GLU A 127 -13.70 -0.71 -25.01
N LEU A 128 -13.10 -1.53 -24.14
CA LEU A 128 -13.32 -2.98 -24.09
C LEU A 128 -14.54 -3.40 -23.27
N LYS A 129 -15.27 -2.44 -22.67
CA LYS A 129 -16.44 -2.66 -21.80
C LYS A 129 -16.14 -3.45 -20.52
N GLU A 130 -14.93 -3.34 -20.00
CA GLU A 130 -14.46 -3.96 -18.74
C GLU A 130 -14.60 -2.96 -17.58
N GLU A 131 -15.87 -2.62 -17.26
CA GLU A 131 -16.23 -1.52 -16.34
C GLU A 131 -15.77 -1.75 -14.90
N ALA A 132 -15.73 -3.00 -14.42
CA ALA A 132 -15.33 -3.29 -13.04
C ALA A 132 -13.86 -2.94 -12.78
N GLN A 133 -13.00 -3.27 -13.74
CA GLN A 133 -11.57 -2.98 -13.74
C GLN A 133 -11.33 -1.49 -13.95
N ALA A 134 -12.05 -0.88 -14.91
CA ALA A 134 -12.00 0.56 -15.15
C ALA A 134 -12.34 1.33 -13.86
N LEU A 135 -13.44 1.00 -13.21
CA LEU A 135 -13.89 1.68 -11.99
C LEU A 135 -12.91 1.50 -10.83
N SER A 136 -12.38 0.29 -10.66
CA SER A 136 -11.37 0.01 -9.63
C SER A 136 -10.10 0.84 -9.86
N LEU A 137 -9.65 0.95 -11.11
CA LEU A 137 -8.47 1.72 -11.48
C LEU A 137 -8.68 3.23 -11.35
N ARG A 138 -9.89 3.73 -11.66
CA ARG A 138 -10.27 5.15 -11.47
C ARG A 138 -10.08 5.62 -10.02
N SER A 139 -10.29 4.74 -9.03
CA SER A 139 -10.05 5.06 -7.61
C SER A 139 -8.58 5.39 -7.33
N TYR A 140 -7.66 4.59 -7.86
CA TYR A 140 -6.22 4.85 -7.73
C TYR A 140 -5.77 6.03 -8.57
N TRP A 141 -6.33 6.20 -9.77
CA TRP A 141 -6.05 7.36 -10.62
C TRP A 141 -6.42 8.66 -9.91
N GLN A 142 -7.64 8.77 -9.38
CA GLN A 142 -8.08 9.96 -8.65
C GLN A 142 -7.24 10.18 -7.39
N SER A 143 -6.85 9.12 -6.68
CA SER A 143 -5.95 9.23 -5.54
C SER A 143 -4.57 9.77 -5.95
N CYS A 144 -4.02 9.33 -7.09
CA CYS A 144 -2.77 9.89 -7.63
C CYS A 144 -2.91 11.39 -7.90
N LEU A 145 -3.99 11.82 -8.56
CA LEU A 145 -4.25 13.24 -8.84
C LEU A 145 -4.35 14.05 -7.54
N ASN A 146 -5.05 13.53 -6.52
CA ASN A 146 -5.12 14.16 -5.21
C ASN A 146 -3.72 14.31 -4.59
N LEU A 147 -2.94 13.21 -4.50
CA LEU A 147 -1.58 13.21 -3.93
C LEU A 147 -0.62 14.15 -4.68
N MET A 148 -0.77 14.26 -6.00
CA MET A 148 0.01 15.17 -6.86
C MET A 148 -0.43 16.64 -6.72
N GLY A 149 -1.52 16.93 -6.01
CA GLY A 149 -2.06 18.29 -5.90
C GLY A 149 -2.76 18.77 -7.18
N GLN A 150 -3.21 17.85 -8.02
CA GLN A 150 -3.95 18.10 -9.26
C GLN A 150 -5.47 17.97 -9.09
N SER A 151 -5.94 17.97 -7.84
CA SER A 151 -7.36 17.93 -7.49
C SER A 151 -7.65 18.98 -6.44
N ASN A 152 -8.84 19.58 -6.52
CA ASN A 152 -9.35 20.48 -5.48
C ASN A 152 -9.72 19.74 -4.19
N ASN A 153 -9.88 18.41 -4.26
CA ASN A 153 -10.19 17.56 -3.13
C ASN A 153 -8.96 16.78 -2.71
N THR A 154 -8.67 16.75 -1.41
CA THR A 154 -7.55 15.99 -0.84
C THR A 154 -7.96 14.54 -0.53
N ILE A 155 -9.09 14.37 0.15
CA ILE A 155 -9.58 13.07 0.63
C ILE A 155 -10.69 12.49 -0.25
N GLU A 156 -11.65 13.33 -0.67
CA GLU A 156 -12.74 12.87 -1.54
C GLU A 156 -12.14 12.44 -2.89
N LEU A 157 -12.50 11.25 -3.36
CA LEU A 157 -12.12 10.81 -4.69
C LEU A 157 -13.07 11.44 -5.70
N ARG A 158 -12.88 12.75 -5.91
CA ARG A 158 -13.70 13.60 -6.75
C ARG A 158 -12.85 14.53 -7.61
N GLY A 159 -12.90 14.34 -8.92
CA GLY A 159 -12.12 15.11 -9.90
C GLY A 159 -12.19 14.53 -11.31
N GLU A 160 -11.12 14.71 -12.09
CA GLU A 160 -11.02 14.28 -13.50
C GLU A 160 -11.31 12.78 -13.69
N ALA A 161 -10.84 11.94 -12.74
CA ALA A 161 -10.91 10.50 -12.90
C ALA A 161 -12.25 9.92 -12.45
N MET A 162 -12.87 10.44 -11.38
CA MET A 162 -14.18 9.95 -10.88
C MET A 162 -14.85 10.94 -9.93
N ASP A 163 -16.14 10.73 -9.66
CA ASP A 163 -16.87 11.32 -8.52
C ASP A 163 -17.41 10.19 -7.62
N GLU A 164 -16.87 10.07 -6.40
CA GLU A 164 -17.27 9.04 -5.44
C GLU A 164 -18.77 9.04 -5.07
N LYS A 165 -19.51 10.12 -5.33
CA LYS A 165 -20.95 10.23 -5.04
C LYS A 165 -21.84 9.74 -6.18
N GLU A 166 -21.30 9.64 -7.40
CA GLU A 166 -22.04 9.25 -8.61
C GLU A 166 -21.83 7.77 -8.96
N VAL A 167 -21.01 7.06 -8.19
CA VAL A 167 -20.60 5.69 -8.48
C VAL A 167 -21.38 4.68 -7.65
N VAL A 168 -21.88 3.64 -8.32
CA VAL A 168 -22.35 2.41 -7.67
C VAL A 168 -21.22 1.39 -7.69
N PHE A 169 -20.67 1.08 -6.52
CA PHE A 169 -19.55 0.14 -6.41
C PHE A 169 -20.01 -1.32 -6.43
N THR A 170 -19.29 -2.16 -7.18
CA THR A 170 -19.23 -3.61 -6.95
C THR A 170 -18.29 -3.92 -5.78
N VAL A 171 -18.33 -5.15 -5.24
CA VAL A 171 -17.45 -5.58 -4.12
C VAL A 171 -15.97 -5.30 -4.41
N PHE A 172 -15.47 -5.62 -5.62
CA PHE A 172 -14.07 -5.40 -5.98
C PHE A 172 -13.72 -3.90 -6.11
N SER A 173 -14.58 -3.14 -6.80
CA SER A 173 -14.35 -1.69 -6.96
C SER A 173 -14.47 -0.93 -5.63
N HIS A 174 -15.32 -1.41 -4.71
CA HIS A 174 -15.43 -0.87 -3.37
C HIS A 174 -14.16 -1.08 -2.56
N ALA A 175 -13.53 -2.26 -2.68
CA ALA A 175 -12.25 -2.52 -2.03
C ALA A 175 -11.15 -1.57 -2.52
N ALA A 176 -11.04 -1.36 -3.84
CA ALA A 176 -10.10 -0.41 -4.42
C ALA A 176 -10.34 1.02 -3.92
N PHE A 177 -11.60 1.45 -3.93
CA PHE A 177 -12.05 2.74 -3.41
C PHE A 177 -11.65 2.95 -1.95
N VAL A 178 -11.97 1.99 -1.09
CA VAL A 178 -11.70 2.07 0.35
C VAL A 178 -10.18 2.13 0.61
N VAL A 179 -9.37 1.37 -0.12
CA VAL A 179 -7.90 1.41 0.00
C VAL A 179 -7.37 2.78 -0.42
N ALA A 180 -7.75 3.26 -1.61
CA ALA A 180 -7.32 4.55 -2.13
C ALA A 180 -7.70 5.70 -1.18
N LYS A 181 -8.90 5.67 -0.62
CA LYS A 181 -9.40 6.67 0.34
C LYS A 181 -8.67 6.63 1.68
N ASN A 182 -8.44 5.45 2.25
CA ASN A 182 -7.67 5.32 3.50
C ASN A 182 -6.22 5.78 3.34
N MET A 183 -5.62 5.49 2.19
CA MET A 183 -4.29 5.98 1.86
C MET A 183 -4.27 7.51 1.81
N ALA A 184 -5.19 8.13 1.07
CA ALA A 184 -5.33 9.58 1.00
C ALA A 184 -5.52 10.20 2.41
N CYS A 185 -6.39 9.63 3.25
CA CYS A 185 -6.57 10.08 4.63
C CYS A 185 -5.24 10.11 5.41
N ASN A 186 -4.42 9.06 5.32
CA ASN A 186 -3.17 9.01 6.07
C ASN A 186 -2.14 10.01 5.55
N PHE A 187 -1.99 10.13 4.23
CA PHE A 187 -1.02 11.05 3.62
C PHE A 187 -1.40 12.52 3.78
N PHE A 188 -2.70 12.85 3.84
CA PHE A 188 -3.15 14.20 4.13
C PHE A 188 -3.30 14.50 5.64
N GLY A 189 -2.99 13.54 6.53
CA GLY A 189 -3.05 13.72 7.98
C GLY A 189 -4.46 13.66 8.58
N GLU A 190 -5.43 13.21 7.79
CA GLU A 190 -6.86 13.16 8.09
C GLU A 190 -7.24 11.83 8.77
N TYR A 191 -6.49 11.53 9.83
CA TYR A 191 -6.56 10.25 10.54
C TYR A 191 -7.92 9.98 11.18
N LYS A 192 -8.71 11.02 11.47
CA LYS A 192 -10.06 10.86 12.02
C LYS A 192 -10.99 10.24 10.98
N ALA A 193 -10.92 10.70 9.73
CA ALA A 193 -11.66 10.14 8.62
C ALA A 193 -11.16 8.72 8.27
N GLY A 194 -9.84 8.48 8.28
CA GLY A 194 -9.29 7.13 8.12
C GLY A 194 -9.75 6.17 9.23
N ALA A 195 -9.75 6.62 10.49
CA ALA A 195 -10.17 5.81 11.62
C ALA A 195 -11.70 5.62 11.71
N SER A 196 -12.51 6.57 11.22
CA SER A 196 -13.97 6.43 11.17
C SER A 196 -14.37 5.37 10.15
N VAL A 197 -13.82 5.40 8.94
CA VAL A 197 -13.94 4.31 7.95
C VAL A 197 -13.57 2.96 8.58
N ALA A 198 -12.49 2.94 9.37
CA ALA A 198 -12.01 1.73 10.03
C ALA A 198 -12.86 1.24 11.24
N ILE A 199 -13.75 2.06 11.80
CA ILE A 199 -14.54 1.73 13.00
C ILE A 199 -16.04 1.64 12.70
N GLU A 200 -16.58 2.55 11.90
CA GLU A 200 -18.00 2.67 11.58
C GLU A 200 -18.45 1.63 10.56
N GLN A 201 -17.58 1.23 9.63
CA GLN A 201 -17.88 0.18 8.63
C GLN A 201 -17.67 -1.25 9.16
N GLY A 202 -17.41 -1.39 10.47
CA GLY A 202 -17.28 -2.68 11.15
C GLY A 202 -16.08 -3.53 10.74
N ASP A 203 -16.01 -4.74 11.32
CA ASP A 203 -15.12 -5.81 10.85
C ASP A 203 -15.67 -6.44 9.54
N GLU A 204 -16.88 -6.13 9.08
CA GLU A 204 -17.48 -6.73 7.87
C GLU A 204 -16.73 -6.39 6.59
N GLN A 205 -16.26 -5.15 6.41
CA GLN A 205 -15.42 -4.83 5.27
C GLN A 205 -14.00 -5.39 5.39
N SER A 206 -13.49 -5.58 6.62
CA SER A 206 -12.23 -6.34 6.78
C SER A 206 -12.46 -7.78 6.37
N ILE A 207 -13.61 -8.37 6.70
CA ILE A 207 -14.02 -9.73 6.32
C ILE A 207 -14.12 -9.89 4.80
N GLN A 208 -14.67 -8.95 4.05
CA GLN A 208 -14.71 -9.03 2.58
C GLN A 208 -13.32 -8.92 1.93
N LEU A 209 -12.36 -8.31 2.61
CA LEU A 209 -10.95 -8.22 2.20
C LEU A 209 -10.06 -9.30 2.84
N LYS A 210 -10.60 -10.21 3.67
CA LYS A 210 -9.86 -11.34 4.25
C LYS A 210 -9.60 -12.38 3.17
N GLY A 211 -8.44 -12.27 2.54
CA GLY A 211 -7.89 -13.31 1.65
C GLY A 211 -6.37 -13.38 1.68
N GLY A 212 -5.74 -12.72 2.65
CA GLY A 212 -4.27 -12.64 2.71
C GLY A 212 -3.63 -11.92 1.52
N THR A 213 -4.39 -11.24 0.66
CA THR A 213 -3.81 -10.55 -0.50
C THR A 213 -2.95 -9.37 -0.07
N PHE A 214 -2.00 -8.97 -0.91
CA PHE A 214 -1.20 -7.77 -0.64
C PHE A 214 -2.03 -6.48 -0.51
N VAL A 215 -3.19 -6.41 -1.20
CA VAL A 215 -4.16 -5.31 -1.07
C VAL A 215 -4.75 -5.27 0.34
N SER A 216 -5.07 -6.44 0.90
CA SER A 216 -5.58 -6.53 2.27
C SER A 216 -4.54 -6.10 3.31
N MET A 217 -3.26 -6.43 3.10
CA MET A 217 -2.16 -6.02 4.00
C MET A 217 -2.01 -4.49 4.02
N MET A 218 -2.05 -3.85 2.86
CA MET A 218 -1.99 -2.39 2.75
C MET A 218 -3.19 -1.71 3.42
N PHE A 219 -4.39 -2.24 3.21
CA PHE A 219 -5.60 -1.75 3.88
C PHE A 219 -5.47 -1.82 5.40
N LEU A 220 -5.04 -2.98 5.91
CA LEU A 220 -4.82 -3.21 7.33
C LEU A 220 -3.79 -2.22 7.91
N PHE A 221 -2.67 -2.04 7.21
CA PHE A 221 -1.64 -1.07 7.60
C PHE A 221 -2.21 0.35 7.77
N HIS A 222 -2.86 0.89 6.73
CA HIS A 222 -3.40 2.24 6.76
C HIS A 222 -4.50 2.43 7.81
N ARG A 223 -5.30 1.40 8.09
CA ARG A 223 -6.28 1.41 9.18
C ARG A 223 -5.60 1.50 10.54
N ALA A 224 -4.63 0.64 10.79
CA ALA A 224 -3.92 0.61 12.08
C ALA A 224 -3.17 1.93 12.32
N LEU A 225 -2.54 2.49 11.29
CA LEU A 225 -1.87 3.78 11.35
C LEU A 225 -2.82 4.90 11.77
N SER A 226 -3.97 5.04 11.10
CA SER A 226 -4.98 6.05 11.46
C SER A 226 -5.49 5.88 12.89
N MET A 227 -5.66 4.63 13.36
CA MET A 227 -6.07 4.36 14.73
C MET A 227 -5.00 4.75 15.76
N TYR A 228 -3.72 4.45 15.51
CA TYR A 228 -2.64 4.88 16.40
C TYR A 228 -2.50 6.40 16.44
N ALA A 229 -2.57 7.07 15.28
CA ALA A 229 -2.51 8.53 15.20
C ALA A 229 -3.64 9.21 16.01
N ILE A 230 -4.86 8.68 15.93
CA ILE A 230 -6.00 9.17 16.73
C ILE A 230 -5.85 8.81 18.21
N ALA A 231 -5.33 7.61 18.53
CA ALA A 231 -5.09 7.21 19.91
C ALA A 231 -4.08 8.12 20.61
N ARG A 232 -3.02 8.57 19.91
CA ARG A 232 -2.02 9.51 20.44
C ARG A 232 -2.66 10.85 20.80
N LYS A 233 -3.53 11.40 19.92
CA LYS A 233 -4.18 12.70 20.12
C LYS A 233 -5.39 12.68 21.07
N HIS A 234 -6.12 11.56 21.20
CA HIS A 234 -7.39 11.49 21.92
C HIS A 234 -7.40 10.54 23.12
N ARG A 235 -6.95 11.03 24.29
CA ARG A 235 -6.87 10.26 25.55
C ARG A 235 -8.16 9.52 25.93
N LYS A 236 -9.33 10.13 25.78
CA LYS A 236 -10.63 9.54 26.19
C LYS A 236 -11.00 8.27 25.41
N LYS A 237 -10.58 8.13 24.16
CA LYS A 237 -10.88 6.96 23.31
C LYS A 237 -9.66 6.10 23.01
N LYS A 238 -8.48 6.44 23.56
CA LYS A 238 -7.18 5.78 23.32
C LYS A 238 -7.31 4.26 23.34
N ARG A 239 -7.84 3.68 24.44
CA ARG A 239 -7.97 2.22 24.61
C ARG A 239 -8.78 1.53 23.50
N LYS A 240 -9.84 2.16 22.99
CA LYS A 240 -10.66 1.60 21.91
C LYS A 240 -9.85 1.52 20.61
N TYR A 241 -9.15 2.59 20.27
CA TYR A 241 -8.36 2.67 19.04
C TYR A 241 -7.11 1.77 19.12
N THR A 242 -6.36 1.81 20.24
CA THR A 242 -5.15 0.99 20.39
C THR A 242 -5.46 -0.50 20.45
N ALA A 243 -6.57 -0.93 21.05
CA ALA A 243 -6.96 -2.33 21.05
C ALA A 243 -7.19 -2.89 19.64
N LYS A 244 -7.92 -2.14 18.79
CA LYS A 244 -8.15 -2.52 17.39
C LYS A 244 -6.86 -2.47 16.56
N ALA A 245 -6.07 -1.40 16.69
CA ALA A 245 -4.80 -1.27 16.00
C ALA A 245 -3.82 -2.39 16.37
N ASN A 246 -3.77 -2.78 17.66
CA ASN A 246 -2.94 -3.87 18.15
C ASN A 246 -3.33 -5.24 17.59
N ARG A 247 -4.63 -5.48 17.34
CA ARG A 247 -5.07 -6.72 16.66
C ARG A 247 -4.50 -6.79 15.24
N ILE A 248 -4.62 -5.70 14.50
CA ILE A 248 -4.10 -5.60 13.13
C ILE A 248 -2.56 -5.70 13.10
N ARG A 249 -1.88 -5.00 14.01
CA ARG A 249 -0.43 -5.06 14.13
C ARG A 249 0.05 -6.49 14.39
N LYS A 250 -0.60 -7.21 15.31
CA LYS A 250 -0.29 -8.64 15.56
C LYS A 250 -0.50 -9.52 14.34
N GLU A 251 -1.55 -9.28 13.56
CA GLU A 251 -1.81 -10.00 12.31
C GLU A 251 -0.69 -9.78 11.27
N LEU A 252 -0.29 -8.52 11.05
CA LEU A 252 0.82 -8.20 10.14
C LEU A 252 2.17 -8.74 10.68
N THR A 253 2.41 -8.69 11.99
CA THR A 253 3.59 -9.31 12.61
C THR A 253 3.59 -10.83 12.44
N ALA A 254 2.43 -11.51 12.54
CA ALA A 254 2.35 -12.93 12.26
C ALA A 254 2.69 -13.25 10.79
N SER A 255 2.28 -12.39 9.85
CA SER A 255 2.71 -12.49 8.45
C SER A 255 4.21 -12.27 8.28
N LEU A 256 4.80 -11.30 8.98
CA LEU A 256 6.24 -11.06 8.98
C LEU A 256 7.03 -12.25 9.53
N ASN A 257 6.55 -12.90 10.60
CA ASN A 257 7.19 -14.08 11.19
C ASN A 257 7.19 -15.28 10.24
N LYS A 258 6.25 -15.32 9.29
CA LYS A 258 6.25 -16.25 8.15
C LYS A 258 7.18 -15.80 7.00
N LYS A 259 8.09 -14.85 7.27
CA LYS A 259 9.06 -14.27 6.33
C LYS A 259 8.43 -13.56 5.13
N ASN A 260 7.21 -13.04 5.26
CA ASN A 260 6.59 -12.29 4.18
C ASN A 260 7.38 -11.01 3.88
N PRO A 261 7.95 -10.87 2.66
CA PRO A 261 8.80 -9.74 2.31
C PRO A 261 8.01 -8.46 2.02
N ASN A 262 6.68 -8.46 2.10
CA ASN A 262 5.86 -7.30 1.71
C ASN A 262 5.18 -6.60 2.89
N VAL A 263 5.48 -7.01 4.12
CA VAL A 263 4.87 -6.43 5.34
C VAL A 263 5.87 -5.83 6.32
N PHE A 264 7.17 -5.98 6.07
CA PHE A 264 8.21 -5.60 7.02
C PHE A 264 8.20 -4.09 7.29
N HIS A 265 8.04 -3.25 6.25
CA HIS A 265 7.96 -1.79 6.41
C HIS A 265 6.69 -1.37 7.17
N TYR A 266 5.54 -1.98 6.87
CA TYR A 266 4.30 -1.74 7.61
C TYR A 266 4.45 -2.06 9.09
N VAL A 267 5.01 -3.22 9.43
CA VAL A 267 5.20 -3.64 10.82
C VAL A 267 6.16 -2.71 11.55
N SER A 268 7.27 -2.28 10.92
CA SER A 268 8.20 -1.32 11.53
C SER A 268 7.54 0.01 11.85
N ILE A 269 6.76 0.58 10.92
CA ILE A 269 6.01 1.83 11.14
C ILE A 269 4.98 1.65 12.26
N LEU A 270 4.20 0.56 12.24
CA LEU A 270 3.19 0.32 13.27
C LEU A 270 3.78 0.04 14.65
N ASN A 271 4.99 -0.53 14.73
CA ASN A 271 5.69 -0.69 16.01
C ASN A 271 6.12 0.67 16.58
N ALA A 272 6.62 1.58 15.75
CA ALA A 272 6.94 2.95 16.16
C ALA A 272 5.68 3.71 16.61
N GLU A 273 4.60 3.66 15.84
CA GLU A 273 3.33 4.30 16.19
C GLU A 273 2.69 3.71 17.45
N HIS A 274 2.78 2.39 17.64
CA HIS A 274 2.34 1.73 18.87
C HIS A 274 3.14 2.26 20.08
N ALA A 275 4.47 2.27 19.99
CA ALA A 275 5.33 2.74 21.05
C ALA A 275 5.06 4.22 21.37
N ALA A 276 4.94 5.08 20.36
CA ALA A 276 4.56 6.48 20.52
C ALA A 276 3.18 6.64 21.18
N SER A 277 2.21 5.80 20.80
CA SER A 277 0.86 5.86 21.39
C SER A 277 0.82 5.41 22.85
N GLU A 278 1.68 4.48 23.25
CA GLU A 278 1.75 3.92 24.60
C GLU A 278 2.81 4.57 25.49
N GLN A 279 3.58 5.50 24.94
CA GLN A 279 4.74 6.11 25.58
C GLN A 279 4.44 6.50 27.03
N LYS A 280 5.24 5.95 27.94
CA LYS A 280 5.36 6.41 29.32
C LYS A 280 6.61 7.29 29.41
N LYS A 281 6.68 8.14 30.43
CA LYS A 281 7.91 8.92 30.73
C LYS A 281 9.13 8.00 30.70
N ASN A 282 10.23 8.44 30.08
CA ASN A 282 11.52 7.74 29.99
C ASN A 282 11.57 6.59 28.96
N GLN A 283 10.72 6.62 27.93
CA GLN A 283 10.77 5.67 26.80
C GLN A 283 11.02 6.37 25.45
N GLU A 284 11.41 7.64 25.48
CA GLU A 284 11.59 8.49 24.29
C GLU A 284 12.61 7.88 23.33
N GLU A 285 13.76 7.44 23.84
CA GLU A 285 14.85 6.86 23.04
C GLU A 285 14.42 5.62 22.25
N ILE A 286 13.61 4.75 22.87
CA ILE A 286 13.08 3.54 22.21
C ILE A 286 12.13 3.94 21.07
N VAL A 287 11.28 4.95 21.28
CA VAL A 287 10.35 5.44 20.25
C VAL A 287 11.13 6.06 19.09
N CYS A 288 12.14 6.90 19.37
CA CYS A 288 13.01 7.49 18.36
C CYS A 288 13.76 6.42 17.55
N GLN A 289 14.31 5.40 18.21
CA GLN A 289 14.99 4.30 17.53
C GLN A 289 14.03 3.54 16.60
N LEU A 290 12.82 3.22 17.07
CA LEU A 290 11.82 2.52 16.25
C LEU A 290 11.40 3.33 15.01
N TYR A 291 11.28 4.65 15.13
CA TYR A 291 11.02 5.50 13.96
C TYR A 291 12.21 5.53 12.99
N ASN A 292 13.45 5.68 13.49
CA ASN A 292 14.65 5.62 12.67
C ASN A 292 14.76 4.28 11.92
N ASP A 293 14.50 3.17 12.60
CA ASP A 293 14.45 1.85 11.99
C ASP A 293 13.37 1.79 10.91
N ALA A 294 12.15 2.27 11.18
CA ALA A 294 11.06 2.28 10.21
C ALA A 294 11.40 3.08 8.94
N ILE A 295 12.06 4.24 9.09
CA ILE A 295 12.52 5.07 7.96
C ILE A 295 13.57 4.31 7.14
N ALA A 296 14.60 3.77 7.81
CA ALA A 296 15.70 3.06 7.16
C ALA A 296 15.24 1.77 6.46
N ILE A 297 14.35 1.03 7.10
CA ILE A 297 13.75 -0.20 6.58
C ILE A 297 12.91 0.11 5.33
N SER A 298 12.01 1.10 5.39
CA SER A 298 11.17 1.47 4.25
C SER A 298 12.01 1.99 3.07
N ALA A 299 13.03 2.81 3.35
CA ALA A 299 13.93 3.34 2.33
C ALA A 299 14.75 2.25 1.65
N ARG A 300 15.35 1.32 2.40
CA ARG A 300 16.10 0.19 1.84
C ARG A 300 15.21 -0.78 1.05
N GLY A 301 13.95 -0.90 1.43
CA GLY A 301 12.94 -1.66 0.70
C GLY A 301 12.46 -1.02 -0.61
N GLY A 302 12.87 0.22 -0.90
CA GLY A 302 12.42 0.98 -2.07
C GLY A 302 11.02 1.59 -1.92
N TYR A 303 10.44 1.60 -0.71
CA TYR A 303 9.14 2.19 -0.43
C TYR A 303 9.30 3.66 -0.04
N VAL A 304 9.53 4.52 -1.05
CA VAL A 304 9.82 5.96 -0.84
C VAL A 304 8.72 6.69 -0.06
N HIS A 305 7.46 6.36 -0.36
CA HIS A 305 6.27 6.96 0.26
C HIS A 305 6.10 6.53 1.71
N ASP A 306 6.36 5.27 2.03
CA ASP A 306 6.31 4.79 3.42
C ASP A 306 7.49 5.31 4.25
N ALA A 307 8.68 5.46 3.64
CA ALA A 307 9.80 6.14 4.28
C ALA A 307 9.47 7.61 4.56
N ALA A 308 8.82 8.30 3.63
CA ALA A 308 8.36 9.68 3.81
C ALA A 308 7.31 9.77 4.93
N LEU A 309 6.35 8.85 4.94
CA LEU A 309 5.30 8.77 5.96
C LEU A 309 5.89 8.51 7.34
N ALA A 310 6.76 7.50 7.49
CA ALA A 310 7.46 7.22 8.75
C ALA A 310 8.23 8.44 9.26
N GLN A 311 8.91 9.14 8.35
CA GLN A 311 9.71 10.32 8.69
C GLN A 311 8.84 11.52 9.09
N GLU A 312 7.72 11.74 8.40
CA GLU A 312 6.72 12.74 8.79
C GLU A 312 6.14 12.43 10.17
N ARG A 313 5.75 11.17 10.41
CA ARG A 313 5.18 10.74 11.69
C ARG A 313 6.17 10.91 12.85
N PHE A 314 7.46 10.68 12.59
CA PHE A 314 8.52 10.91 13.56
C PHE A 314 8.70 12.41 13.86
N GLY A 315 8.76 13.26 12.84
CA GLY A 315 8.80 14.72 13.03
C GLY A 315 7.59 15.24 13.81
N ASP A 316 6.39 14.72 13.54
CA ASP A 316 5.18 15.04 14.30
C ASP A 316 5.27 14.61 15.77
N PHE A 317 5.89 13.46 16.05
CA PHE A 317 6.13 12.98 17.42
C PHE A 317 7.14 13.86 18.16
N LEU A 318 8.29 14.12 17.55
CA LEU A 318 9.35 14.98 18.11
C LEU A 318 8.78 16.36 18.46
N LEU A 319 7.98 16.94 17.57
CA LEU A 319 7.40 18.27 17.78
C LEU A 319 6.35 18.30 18.88
N ASN A 320 5.37 17.39 18.84
CA ASN A 320 4.17 17.51 19.67
C ASN A 320 4.25 16.73 20.99
N ASP A 321 5.02 15.64 21.03
CA ASP A 321 5.13 14.77 22.19
C ASP A 321 6.42 15.05 22.98
N LEU A 322 7.54 15.37 22.29
CA LEU A 322 8.83 15.68 22.94
C LEU A 322 9.18 17.17 23.02
N GLY A 323 8.59 18.01 22.16
CA GLY A 323 8.91 19.43 22.08
C GLY A 323 10.27 19.75 21.45
N ASP A 324 10.88 18.78 20.76
CA ASP A 324 12.16 18.94 20.08
C ASP A 324 11.95 19.54 18.69
N GLU A 325 11.90 20.87 18.60
CA GLU A 325 11.65 21.57 17.34
C GLU A 325 12.77 21.40 16.31
N GLU A 326 14.02 21.23 16.75
CA GLU A 326 15.18 21.14 15.85
C GLU A 326 15.18 19.79 15.13
N GLU A 327 15.10 18.70 15.89
CA GLU A 327 15.07 17.35 15.32
C GLU A 327 13.76 17.11 14.55
N ALA A 328 12.64 17.66 15.03
CA ALA A 328 11.38 17.63 14.29
C ALA A 328 11.52 18.27 12.90
N ARG A 329 12.15 19.46 12.82
CA ARG A 329 12.38 20.13 11.53
C ARG A 329 13.23 19.28 10.59
N TYR A 330 14.31 18.68 11.08
CA TYR A 330 15.16 17.79 10.27
C TYR A 330 14.34 16.64 9.65
N HIS A 331 13.49 15.99 10.45
CA HIS A 331 12.63 14.93 9.95
C HIS A 331 11.54 15.43 8.99
N ILE A 332 10.90 16.57 9.25
CA ILE A 332 9.89 17.14 8.34
C ILE A 332 10.53 17.57 6.99
N GLU A 333 11.71 18.18 6.98
CA GLU A 333 12.41 18.52 5.73
C GLU A 333 12.78 17.25 4.94
N GLY A 334 13.24 16.21 5.63
CA GLY A 334 13.54 14.92 5.02
C GLY A 334 12.30 14.24 4.43
N SER A 335 11.15 14.31 5.10
CA SER A 335 9.89 13.78 4.56
C SER A 335 9.43 14.56 3.33
N ILE A 336 9.54 15.90 3.34
CA ILE A 336 9.25 16.76 2.17
C ILE A 336 10.10 16.36 0.96
N LYS A 337 11.41 16.15 1.16
CA LYS A 337 12.30 15.70 0.08
C LYS A 337 11.86 14.36 -0.50
N ARG A 338 11.47 13.39 0.34
CA ARG A 338 10.99 12.08 -0.12
C ARG A 338 9.64 12.17 -0.84
N TYR A 339 8.69 12.96 -0.33
CA TYR A 339 7.42 13.19 -1.01
C TYR A 339 7.61 13.89 -2.36
N THR A 340 8.54 14.84 -2.45
CA THR A 340 8.92 15.49 -3.71
C THR A 340 9.46 14.45 -4.71
N ASN A 341 10.38 13.58 -4.27
CA ASN A 341 10.93 12.52 -5.12
C ASN A 341 9.88 11.48 -5.57
N TRP A 342 8.82 11.28 -4.79
CA TRP A 342 7.71 10.41 -5.16
C TRP A 342 6.71 11.11 -6.11
N GLY A 343 6.75 12.44 -6.21
CA GLY A 343 5.83 13.25 -7.02
C GLY A 343 4.56 13.69 -6.27
N ALA A 344 4.51 13.55 -4.95
CA ALA A 344 3.34 13.84 -4.13
C ALA A 344 3.26 15.33 -3.72
N MET A 345 3.16 16.22 -4.72
CA MET A 345 3.23 17.67 -4.50
C MET A 345 2.08 18.24 -3.67
N GLY A 346 0.91 17.61 -3.68
CA GLY A 346 -0.20 17.97 -2.79
C GLY A 346 0.16 17.76 -1.32
N ILE A 347 0.93 16.71 -1.02
CA ILE A 347 1.43 16.43 0.33
C ILE A 347 2.52 17.42 0.73
N VAL A 348 3.43 17.75 -0.20
CA VAL A 348 4.46 18.78 0.01
C VAL A 348 3.84 20.13 0.36
N ALA A 349 2.81 20.55 -0.39
CA ALA A 349 2.09 21.79 -0.13
C ALA A 349 1.42 21.79 1.25
N ARG A 350 0.78 20.68 1.63
CA ARG A 350 0.22 20.49 2.98
C ARG A 350 1.29 20.65 4.06
N LEU A 351 2.42 19.96 3.95
CA LEU A 351 3.47 19.97 4.96
C LEU A 351 4.11 21.36 5.12
N ASN A 352 4.39 22.05 4.00
CA ASN A 352 4.91 23.42 4.02
C ASN A 352 3.95 24.40 4.71
N ASN A 353 2.63 24.19 4.57
CA ASN A 353 1.65 25.00 5.25
C ASN A 353 1.58 24.63 6.75
N GLN A 354 1.39 23.34 7.05
CA GLN A 354 1.22 22.83 8.41
C GLN A 354 2.43 23.14 9.32
N TYR A 355 3.64 22.99 8.81
CA TYR A 355 4.88 23.17 9.56
C TYR A 355 5.60 24.49 9.24
N ARG A 356 4.91 25.47 8.63
CA ARG A 356 5.49 26.77 8.22
C ARG A 356 6.35 27.42 9.32
N ARG A 357 5.87 27.40 10.56
CA ARG A 357 6.56 28.01 11.71
C ARG A 357 7.97 27.43 11.91
N ILE A 358 8.11 26.11 11.93
CA ILE A 358 9.42 25.47 12.18
C ILE A 358 10.30 25.47 10.92
N LEU A 359 9.70 25.35 9.73
CA LEU A 359 10.43 25.36 8.45
C LEU A 359 10.99 26.75 8.07
N SER A 360 10.45 27.83 8.65
CA SER A 360 10.95 29.19 8.41
C SER A 360 12.24 29.54 9.17
N LYS A 361 12.66 28.69 10.12
CA LYS A 361 13.87 28.93 10.92
C LYS A 361 15.12 28.49 10.12
N PRO A 362 16.21 29.28 10.10
CA PRO A 362 17.45 28.92 9.42
C PRO A 362 18.00 27.58 9.95
N SER A 363 18.44 26.72 9.02
CA SER A 363 18.98 25.39 9.33
C SER A 363 20.41 25.49 9.86
N LEU A 364 20.64 25.19 11.15
CA LEU A 364 21.99 25.19 11.74
C LEU A 364 22.90 24.11 11.13
N HIS A 365 22.33 23.05 10.56
CA HIS A 365 23.09 21.95 9.93
C HIS A 365 23.66 22.28 8.54
N ARG A 366 23.34 23.45 7.96
CA ARG A 366 23.95 23.90 6.68
C ARG A 366 25.25 24.68 6.85
N GLU A 367 25.61 25.11 8.07
CA GLU A 367 26.76 25.99 8.28
C GLU A 367 28.10 25.25 8.47
N ALA A 368 28.10 23.92 8.60
CA ALA A 368 29.33 23.16 8.84
C ALA A 368 30.18 22.83 7.58
N THR A 369 29.79 23.28 6.38
CA THR A 369 30.50 22.93 5.12
C THR A 369 31.29 24.07 4.47
N PHE A 370 31.38 25.26 5.08
CA PHE A 370 32.14 26.39 4.53
C PHE A 370 33.20 26.98 5.48
N ALA A 371 33.83 26.14 6.30
CA ALA A 371 35.04 26.51 7.03
C ALA A 371 36.24 25.67 6.57
N VAL A 372 36.59 25.76 5.28
CA VAL A 372 37.96 25.44 4.85
C VAL A 372 38.75 26.75 4.90
N ASN A 373 39.49 26.90 5.98
CA ASN A 373 40.41 28.00 6.24
C ASN A 373 41.62 27.90 5.29
N PRO A 374 41.94 28.92 4.48
CA PRO A 374 43.13 28.90 3.64
C PRO A 374 44.32 29.41 4.45
N TYR A 375 45.21 28.51 4.85
CA TYR A 375 46.59 28.82 5.19
C TYR A 375 47.52 27.80 4.53
#